data_AF-A0A674ASD0-F1
#
_entry.id   AF-A0A674ASD0-F1
#
_cell.length_a   1.000
_cell.length_b   1.000
_cell.length_c   1.000
_cell.angle_alpha   90.00
_cell.angle_beta   90.00
_cell.angle_gamma   90.00
#
_symmetry.space_group_name_H-M   'P 1'
#
loop_
_entity.id
_entity.type
_entity.pdbx_description
1 polymer ?
#
loop_
_entity_poly.entity_id
_entity_poly.type
_entity_poly.pdbx_seq_one_letter_code
_entity_poly.pdbx_strand_id
1 'polypeptide(L)'
;MATEVQSGDLNNGSSSRLEVSIDGLTLSPDPEGEQEQVVEPDPVPAEQETGDQSTAEATDDGQEGESAKTTIERKWGFGLQELYGLALKFFKDKDGKAFHPTYEEKLRLVALHKQVLLGPYNLDASPEVGFFDVLGNDRRKEWAALGNMEKEEAMVEFVKLLNKCCNLFAPYITSHQIEKKEEEEERQRREDEERERQRREEERRRLEEEERLKREEEERRQLDEERLRVEQHK
;
A
#
# COMPACT_ATOMS: atom_id res chain seq x y z
N MET A 1 53.46 -35.65 -21.63
CA MET A 1 54.44 -34.98 -20.74
C MET A 1 53.90 -33.58 -20.51
N ALA A 2 53.40 -33.31 -19.30
CA ALA A 2 54.02 -32.36 -18.34
C ALA A 2 53.75 -30.88 -18.77
N THR A 3 53.11 -29.98 -18.03
CA THR A 3 52.83 -29.82 -16.58
C THR A 3 51.69 -28.80 -16.35
N GLU A 4 51.01 -28.93 -15.20
CA GLU A 4 50.17 -27.95 -14.49
C GLU A 4 50.79 -26.53 -14.34
N VAL A 5 49.95 -25.50 -14.18
CA VAL A 5 49.68 -24.77 -12.90
C VAL A 5 48.80 -23.52 -13.12
N GLN A 6 47.74 -23.36 -12.32
CA GLN A 6 47.26 -22.11 -11.66
C GLN A 6 45.89 -22.41 -11.00
N SER A 7 45.84 -22.61 -9.67
CA SER A 7 45.69 -21.58 -8.61
C SER A 7 44.29 -20.94 -8.61
N GLY A 8 43.47 -20.98 -7.57
CA GLY A 8 43.61 -21.51 -6.21
C GLY A 8 42.27 -21.37 -5.47
N ASP A 9 42.06 -22.27 -4.51
CA ASP A 9 40.94 -22.28 -3.57
C ASP A 9 40.98 -21.10 -2.60
N LEU A 10 39.82 -20.49 -2.34
CA LEU A 10 39.60 -19.71 -1.11
C LEU A 10 38.29 -20.19 -0.46
N ASN A 11 38.46 -21.24 0.35
CA ASN A 11 37.59 -21.57 1.47
C ASN A 11 37.80 -20.51 2.56
N ASN A 12 36.78 -19.71 2.88
CA ASN A 12 36.80 -18.83 4.06
C ASN A 12 35.56 -19.07 4.93
N GLY A 13 35.59 -20.17 5.67
CA GLY A 13 34.82 -20.33 6.89
C GLY A 13 35.57 -19.70 8.06
N SER A 14 35.09 -18.57 8.56
CA SER A 14 35.27 -18.16 9.95
C SER A 14 34.07 -17.29 10.33
N SER A 15 33.12 -17.94 11.01
CA SER A 15 31.96 -17.31 11.61
C SER A 15 32.42 -16.53 12.84
N SER A 16 32.63 -15.23 12.67
CA SER A 16 32.90 -14.31 13.77
C SER A 16 31.56 -13.79 14.31
N ARG A 17 31.11 -14.48 15.36
CA ARG A 17 30.08 -14.12 16.34
C ARG A 17 30.10 -12.61 16.67
N LEU A 18 29.09 -11.88 16.22
CA LEU A 18 28.83 -10.49 16.63
C LEU A 18 28.10 -10.51 17.97
N GLU A 19 28.78 -10.11 19.03
CA GLU A 19 28.21 -9.92 20.37
C GLU A 19 27.50 -8.56 20.45
N VAL A 20 26.29 -8.57 21.00
CA VAL A 20 25.45 -7.39 21.19
C VAL A 20 25.83 -6.78 22.54
N SER A 21 26.46 -5.60 22.54
CA SER A 21 26.62 -4.81 23.76
C SER A 21 25.30 -4.15 24.11
N ILE A 22 24.75 -4.56 25.25
CA ILE A 22 23.62 -3.98 25.96
C ILE A 22 24.12 -2.85 26.88
N ASP A 23 23.24 -1.88 27.12
CA ASP A 23 23.35 -0.80 28.11
C ASP A 23 24.26 0.39 27.79
N GLY A 24 23.62 1.41 27.20
CA GLY A 24 24.20 2.73 27.01
C GLY A 24 23.14 3.82 27.06
N LEU A 25 22.35 3.90 28.15
CA LEU A 25 21.59 5.11 28.45
C LEU A 25 21.56 5.36 29.96
N THR A 26 22.63 5.98 30.44
CA THR A 26 22.73 6.52 31.80
C THR A 26 21.93 7.81 31.90
N LEU A 27 21.03 7.85 32.87
CA LEU A 27 20.26 9.00 33.34
C LEU A 27 21.17 10.19 33.67
N SER A 28 20.80 11.38 33.20
CA SER A 28 21.15 12.64 33.86
C SER A 28 19.90 13.10 34.65
N PRO A 29 20.01 13.29 35.97
CA PRO A 29 18.93 13.83 36.80
C PRO A 29 19.12 15.34 37.01
N ASP A 30 18.02 16.10 36.95
CA ASP A 30 17.67 17.28 37.78
C ASP A 30 16.53 18.10 37.14
N PRO A 31 15.85 19.01 37.87
CA PRO A 31 15.32 18.90 39.23
C PRO A 31 13.84 19.33 39.32
N GLU A 32 13.20 18.85 40.39
CA GLU A 32 12.13 19.48 41.19
C GLU A 32 11.17 20.49 40.52
N GLY A 33 9.94 20.03 40.29
CA GLY A 33 8.77 20.85 40.00
C GLY A 33 7.69 20.62 41.05
N GLU A 34 7.28 21.72 41.66
CA GLU A 34 6.46 21.89 42.85
C GLU A 34 4.98 21.43 42.72
N GLN A 35 4.49 20.90 43.84
CA GLN A 35 3.24 21.25 44.55
C GLN A 35 1.85 20.96 43.96
N GLU A 36 1.08 20.25 44.81
CA GLU A 36 -0.36 20.42 45.13
C GLU A 36 -1.40 20.07 44.04
N GLN A 37 -2.54 19.44 44.32
CA GLN A 37 -3.29 19.29 45.55
C GLN A 37 -4.30 18.13 45.43
N VAL A 38 -4.62 17.55 46.58
CA VAL A 38 -5.54 16.44 46.84
C VAL A 38 -7.00 16.91 46.78
N VAL A 39 -7.90 16.16 46.12
CA VAL A 39 -9.29 16.02 46.58
C VAL A 39 -9.81 14.61 46.22
N GLU A 40 -10.13 13.84 47.27
CA GLU A 40 -10.94 12.61 47.25
C GLU A 40 -12.23 12.85 48.09
N PRO A 41 -13.21 11.93 48.21
CA PRO A 41 -14.55 12.09 47.62
C PRO A 41 -15.71 11.97 48.66
N ASP A 42 -16.91 11.65 48.15
CA ASP A 42 -18.15 11.11 48.79
C ASP A 42 -19.30 12.09 49.17
N PRO A 43 -20.58 11.63 49.32
CA PRO A 43 -21.32 10.55 48.66
C PRO A 43 -22.80 10.90 48.28
N VAL A 44 -23.44 9.91 47.62
CA VAL A 44 -24.87 9.66 47.23
C VAL A 44 -25.93 9.79 48.35
N PRO A 45 -27.26 9.98 48.05
CA PRO A 45 -28.23 8.88 47.76
C PRO A 45 -29.34 9.20 46.71
N ALA A 46 -29.73 8.25 45.81
CA ALA A 46 -30.89 7.31 45.85
C ALA A 46 -32.28 8.02 45.69
N GLU A 47 -33.30 7.61 44.89
CA GLU A 47 -33.90 6.32 44.53
C GLU A 47 -34.90 6.44 43.32
N GLN A 48 -35.12 5.32 42.58
CA GLN A 48 -36.40 4.76 42.05
C GLN A 48 -37.27 5.53 41.01
N GLU A 49 -38.05 4.97 40.05
CA GLU A 49 -38.42 3.64 39.52
C GLU A 49 -39.28 3.84 38.23
N THR A 50 -39.58 2.75 37.49
CA THR A 50 -40.61 2.57 36.41
C THR A 50 -40.25 3.11 35.01
N GLY A 51 -40.38 2.41 33.87
CA GLY A 51 -41.04 1.17 33.48
C GLY A 51 -41.97 1.45 32.28
N ASP A 52 -41.65 0.97 31.06
CA ASP A 52 -42.63 0.38 30.12
C ASP A 52 -41.96 -0.17 28.84
N GLN A 53 -42.45 -1.32 28.38
CA GLN A 53 -42.09 -2.00 27.14
C GLN A 53 -43.06 -1.58 26.01
N SER A 54 -42.57 -1.39 24.80
CA SER A 54 -43.41 -1.55 23.60
C SER A 54 -42.62 -2.17 22.45
N THR A 55 -43.03 -3.39 22.10
CA THR A 55 -42.70 -4.12 20.88
C THR A 55 -43.58 -3.63 19.72
N ALA A 56 -43.01 -3.39 18.53
CA ALA A 56 -43.63 -3.73 17.24
C ALA A 56 -42.63 -3.54 16.10
N GLU A 57 -42.46 -4.61 15.33
CA GLU A 57 -41.74 -4.72 14.07
C GLU A 57 -42.40 -3.87 12.96
N ALA A 58 -41.60 -3.36 12.02
CA ALA A 58 -41.89 -3.37 10.59
C ALA A 58 -40.71 -2.78 9.79
N THR A 59 -40.05 -3.67 9.06
CA THR A 59 -39.48 -3.49 7.71
C THR A 59 -39.15 -2.06 7.26
N ASP A 60 -37.85 -1.77 7.17
CA ASP A 60 -37.33 -0.80 6.20
C ASP A 60 -36.44 -1.55 5.21
N ASP A 61 -36.97 -1.70 4.00
CA ASP A 61 -36.32 -2.23 2.83
C ASP A 61 -35.58 -1.07 2.16
N GLY A 62 -34.27 -1.21 1.95
CA GLY A 62 -33.57 -0.44 0.93
C GLY A 62 -32.90 0.86 1.36
N GLN A 63 -31.71 0.74 1.95
CA GLN A 63 -30.53 1.38 1.37
C GLN A 63 -29.28 0.67 1.90
N GLU A 64 -28.61 -0.13 1.07
CA GLU A 64 -27.23 -0.54 1.36
C GLU A 64 -26.42 0.76 1.48
N GLY A 65 -26.23 1.20 2.72
CA GLY A 65 -25.41 2.35 3.04
C GLY A 65 -24.05 2.12 2.42
N GLU A 66 -23.53 3.13 1.72
CA GLU A 66 -22.18 3.06 1.18
C GLU A 66 -21.23 2.60 2.29
N SER A 67 -20.64 1.42 2.10
CA SER A 67 -19.63 0.93 3.04
C SER A 67 -18.54 2.00 3.15
N ALA A 68 -18.08 2.29 4.37
CA ALA A 68 -17.08 3.34 4.62
C ALA A 68 -15.81 3.17 3.77
N LYS A 69 -15.52 1.92 3.39
CA LYS A 69 -14.52 1.55 2.39
C LYS A 69 -14.80 2.17 1.02
N THR A 70 -15.99 1.96 0.45
CA THR A 70 -16.35 2.49 -0.88
C THR A 70 -16.29 4.02 -0.91
N THR A 71 -16.73 4.68 0.17
CA THR A 71 -16.64 6.14 0.29
C THR A 71 -15.19 6.62 0.32
N ILE A 72 -14.30 5.95 1.05
CA ILE A 72 -12.89 6.36 1.12
C ILE A 72 -12.15 6.10 -0.20
N GLU A 73 -12.45 4.97 -0.86
CA GLU A 73 -11.88 4.62 -2.16
C GLU A 73 -12.27 5.66 -3.23
N ARG A 74 -13.55 6.06 -3.25
CA ARG A 74 -14.03 7.12 -4.16
C ARG A 74 -13.39 8.47 -3.87
N LYS A 75 -13.23 8.83 -2.60
CA LYS A 75 -12.66 10.13 -2.20
C LYS A 75 -11.22 10.29 -2.68
N TRP A 76 -10.43 9.24 -2.60
CA TRP A 76 -8.98 9.31 -2.85
C TRP A 76 -8.55 8.70 -4.18
N GLY A 77 -9.42 7.94 -4.85
CA GLY A 77 -9.11 7.29 -6.13
C GLY A 77 -8.14 6.12 -6.03
N PHE A 78 -7.98 5.54 -4.83
CA PHE A 78 -7.14 4.39 -4.55
C PHE A 78 -7.97 3.30 -3.87
N GLY A 79 -7.66 2.02 -4.15
CA GLY A 79 -8.23 0.93 -3.37
C GLY A 79 -7.80 1.02 -1.90
N LEU A 80 -8.64 0.58 -0.96
CA LEU A 80 -8.41 0.77 0.48
C LEU A 80 -7.05 0.25 0.94
N GLN A 81 -6.62 -0.90 0.43
CA GLN A 81 -5.35 -1.51 0.81
C GLN A 81 -4.14 -0.73 0.28
N GLU A 82 -4.24 -0.19 -0.94
CA GLU A 82 -3.20 0.67 -1.54
C GLU A 82 -3.12 2.00 -0.78
N LEU A 83 -4.27 2.62 -0.52
CA LEU A 83 -4.37 3.86 0.25
C LEU A 83 -3.80 3.72 1.66
N TYR A 84 -4.13 2.62 2.34
CA TYR A 84 -3.57 2.30 3.64
C TYR A 84 -2.05 2.09 3.57
N GLY A 85 -1.54 1.44 2.52
CA GLY A 85 -0.10 1.30 2.29
C GLY A 85 0.61 2.65 2.16
N LEU A 86 0.04 3.57 1.37
CA LEU A 86 0.54 4.94 1.22
C LEU A 86 0.46 5.71 2.54
N ALA A 87 -0.65 5.58 3.28
CA ALA A 87 -0.82 6.17 4.60
C ALA A 87 0.23 5.69 5.60
N LEU A 88 0.50 4.38 5.63
CA LEU A 88 1.50 3.80 6.52
C LEU A 88 2.91 4.25 6.16
N LYS A 89 3.23 4.36 4.86
CA LYS A 89 4.51 4.90 4.38
C LYS A 89 4.67 6.36 4.81
N PHE A 90 3.65 7.18 4.58
CA PHE A 90 3.64 8.58 5.00
C PHE A 90 3.83 8.71 6.51
N PHE A 91 3.09 7.93 7.31
CA PHE A 91 3.20 7.93 8.76
C PHE A 91 4.64 7.62 9.20
N LYS A 92 5.26 6.55 8.68
CA LYS A 92 6.65 6.18 9.04
C LYS A 92 7.69 7.22 8.62
N ASP A 93 7.53 7.82 7.44
CA ASP A 93 8.51 8.74 6.89
C ASP A 93 8.46 10.11 7.54
N LYS A 94 7.27 10.54 7.98
CA LYS A 94 6.97 11.91 8.41
C LYS A 94 6.68 12.07 9.90
N ASP A 95 6.43 10.99 10.65
CA ASP A 95 6.27 11.04 12.12
C ASP A 95 7.51 11.66 12.78
N GLY A 96 7.30 12.66 13.63
CA GLY A 96 8.36 13.41 14.31
C GLY A 96 9.20 14.32 13.42
N LYS A 97 8.87 14.47 12.13
CA LYS A 97 9.56 15.37 11.19
C LYS A 97 8.63 16.46 10.65
N ALA A 98 7.51 16.05 10.06
CA ALA A 98 6.59 16.97 9.37
C ALA A 98 5.25 17.11 10.09
N PHE A 99 4.92 16.20 11.00
CA PHE A 99 3.78 16.36 11.91
C PHE A 99 4.07 15.64 13.24
N HIS A 100 3.42 16.13 14.30
CA HIS A 100 3.59 15.66 15.66
C HIS A 100 2.21 15.26 16.17
N PRO A 101 1.74 14.03 15.90
CA PRO A 101 0.46 13.57 16.44
C PRO A 101 0.54 13.60 17.97
N THR A 102 -0.59 13.85 18.63
CA THR A 102 -0.62 13.79 20.10
C THR A 102 -0.27 12.37 20.56
N TYR A 103 0.11 12.23 21.84
CA TYR A 103 0.40 10.92 22.41
C TYR A 103 -0.76 9.92 22.19
N GLU A 104 -1.99 10.36 22.46
CA GLU A 104 -3.22 9.59 22.25
C GLU A 104 -3.44 9.23 20.78
N GLU A 105 -3.27 10.18 19.86
CA GLU A 105 -3.40 9.93 18.42
C GLU A 105 -2.36 8.91 17.93
N LYS A 106 -1.12 9.01 18.45
CA LYS A 106 -0.06 8.07 18.13
C LYS A 106 -0.36 6.66 18.66
N LEU A 107 -0.86 6.56 19.89
CA LEU A 107 -1.34 5.28 20.43
C LEU A 107 -2.44 4.68 19.56
N ARG A 108 -3.42 5.51 19.16
CA ARG A 108 -4.53 5.08 18.31
C ARG A 108 -4.07 4.61 16.93
N LEU A 109 -3.17 5.34 16.26
CA LEU A 109 -2.58 4.94 14.98
C LEU A 109 -1.84 3.61 15.09
N VAL A 110 -1.07 3.41 16.17
CA VAL A 110 -0.37 2.15 16.42
C VAL A 110 -1.37 1.01 16.69
N ALA A 111 -2.41 1.24 17.50
CA ALA A 111 -3.45 0.26 17.78
C ALA A 111 -4.18 -0.18 16.51
N LEU A 112 -4.60 0.77 15.66
CA LEU A 112 -5.23 0.50 14.37
C LEU A 112 -4.31 -0.29 13.45
N HIS A 113 -3.02 0.07 13.40
CA HIS A 113 -2.03 -0.69 12.62
C HIS A 113 -1.90 -2.14 13.11
N LYS A 114 -1.88 -2.35 14.44
CA LYS A 114 -1.85 -3.71 15.02
C LYS A 114 -3.12 -4.49 14.72
N GLN A 115 -4.29 -3.85 14.78
CA GLN A 115 -5.56 -4.47 14.39
C GLN A 115 -5.54 -4.95 12.93
N VAL A 116 -4.96 -4.16 12.02
CA VAL A 116 -4.84 -4.54 10.61
C VAL A 116 -3.92 -5.74 10.40
N LEU A 117 -2.84 -5.84 11.18
CA LEU A 117 -1.83 -6.88 11.05
C LEU A 117 -2.20 -8.19 11.75
N LEU A 118 -2.74 -8.08 12.96
CA LEU A 118 -2.92 -9.19 13.90
C LEU A 118 -4.39 -9.47 14.20
N GLY A 119 -5.31 -8.58 13.80
CA GLY A 119 -6.71 -8.66 14.16
C GLY A 119 -7.00 -8.17 15.59
N PRO A 120 -8.16 -8.55 16.15
CA PRO A 120 -8.56 -8.22 17.51
C PRO A 120 -7.51 -8.58 18.56
N TYR A 121 -7.44 -7.77 19.62
CA TYR A 121 -6.51 -8.01 20.72
C TYR A 121 -6.81 -9.33 21.42
N ASN A 122 -5.78 -10.18 21.54
CA ASN A 122 -5.84 -11.45 22.25
C ASN A 122 -4.93 -11.42 23.48
N LEU A 123 -5.52 -11.71 24.65
CA LEU A 123 -4.80 -11.76 25.93
C LEU A 123 -3.75 -12.89 25.95
N ASP A 124 -4.08 -14.06 25.42
CA ASP A 124 -3.19 -15.24 25.45
C ASP A 124 -1.96 -15.09 24.54
N ALA A 125 -2.06 -14.26 23.50
CA ALA A 125 -0.98 -14.00 22.55
C ALA A 125 -0.06 -12.85 22.97
N SER A 126 -0.42 -12.11 24.04
CA SER A 126 0.29 -10.91 24.46
C SER A 126 0.90 -11.10 25.85
N PRO A 127 2.23 -11.01 26.01
CA PRO A 127 2.85 -11.15 27.32
C PRO A 127 2.35 -10.08 28.29
N GLU A 128 2.40 -10.39 29.59
CA GLU A 128 2.07 -9.44 30.63
C GLU A 128 3.08 -8.29 30.61
N VAL A 129 2.60 -7.06 30.45
CA VAL A 129 3.41 -5.86 30.58
C VAL A 129 3.49 -5.52 32.07
N GLY A 130 4.72 -5.39 32.57
CA GLY A 130 4.99 -5.09 33.97
C GLY A 130 4.43 -3.74 34.39
N PHE A 131 4.18 -3.59 35.69
CA PHE A 131 3.58 -2.38 36.28
C PHE A 131 4.29 -1.06 35.87
N PHE A 132 5.63 -1.08 35.76
CA PHE A 132 6.42 0.10 35.41
C PHE A 132 6.42 0.45 33.90
N ASP A 133 5.95 -0.44 33.02
CA ASP A 133 5.86 -0.16 31.58
C ASP A 133 4.52 0.50 31.25
N VAL A 134 4.40 1.77 31.65
CA VAL A 134 3.21 2.62 31.42
C VAL A 134 2.89 2.71 29.93
N LEU A 135 3.90 2.92 29.08
CA LEU A 135 3.72 3.02 27.63
C LEU A 135 3.22 1.71 27.00
N GLY A 136 3.72 0.57 27.48
CA GLY A 136 3.25 -0.74 27.05
C GLY A 136 1.82 -1.01 27.52
N ASN A 137 1.47 -0.59 28.74
CA ASN A 137 0.10 -0.67 29.25
C ASN A 137 -0.87 0.17 28.43
N ASP A 138 -0.53 1.42 28.11
CA ASP A 138 -1.37 2.29 27.29
C ASP A 138 -1.58 1.72 25.88
N ARG A 139 -0.51 1.23 25.24
CA ARG A 139 -0.62 0.58 23.91
C ARG A 139 -1.51 -0.65 23.94
N ARG A 140 -1.40 -1.49 24.98
CA ARG A 140 -2.27 -2.67 25.14
C ARG A 140 -3.71 -2.25 25.37
N LYS A 141 -3.95 -1.26 26.24
CA LYS A 141 -5.27 -0.72 26.53
C LYS A 141 -5.94 -0.16 25.28
N GLU A 142 -5.21 0.62 24.50
CA GLU A 142 -5.75 1.25 23.29
C GLU A 142 -6.07 0.23 22.20
N TRP A 143 -5.22 -0.80 22.03
CA TRP A 143 -5.51 -1.88 21.09
C TRP A 143 -6.67 -2.77 21.56
N ALA A 144 -6.74 -3.10 22.86
CA ALA A 144 -7.86 -3.83 23.44
C ALA A 144 -9.19 -3.07 23.28
N ALA A 145 -9.17 -1.74 23.37
CA ALA A 145 -10.35 -0.89 23.17
C ALA A 145 -10.92 -0.92 21.73
N LEU A 146 -10.16 -1.41 20.75
CA LEU A 146 -10.68 -1.63 19.38
C LEU A 146 -11.61 -2.84 19.29
N GLY A 147 -11.56 -3.77 20.25
CA GLY A 147 -12.41 -4.96 20.28
C GLY A 147 -12.37 -5.77 18.99
N ASN A 148 -13.55 -6.13 18.50
CA ASN A 148 -13.73 -6.96 17.30
C ASN A 148 -13.76 -6.16 16.00
N MET A 149 -13.16 -4.96 15.97
CA MET A 149 -13.08 -4.12 14.78
C MET A 149 -12.48 -4.89 13.59
N GLU A 150 -13.16 -4.82 12.45
CA GLU A 150 -12.70 -5.53 11.25
C GLU A 150 -11.44 -4.90 10.67
N LYS A 151 -10.68 -5.71 9.94
CA LYS A 151 -9.43 -5.26 9.30
C LYS A 151 -9.67 -4.07 8.36
N GLU A 152 -10.73 -4.10 7.56
CA GLU A 152 -11.04 -3.03 6.61
C GLU A 152 -11.45 -1.75 7.34
N GLU A 153 -12.25 -1.86 8.40
CA GLU A 153 -12.64 -0.73 9.25
C GLU A 153 -11.41 -0.08 9.91
N ALA A 154 -10.48 -0.89 10.43
CA ALA A 154 -9.25 -0.39 11.03
C ALA A 154 -8.36 0.36 10.01
N MET A 155 -8.31 -0.10 8.75
CA MET A 155 -7.62 0.63 7.67
C MET A 155 -8.29 1.98 7.40
N VAL A 156 -9.62 2.00 7.30
CA VAL A 156 -10.39 3.24 7.05
C VAL A 156 -10.16 4.25 8.17
N GLU A 157 -10.27 3.83 9.42
CA GLU A 157 -10.05 4.69 10.58
C GLU A 157 -8.60 5.18 10.67
N PHE A 158 -7.63 4.34 10.31
CA PHE A 158 -6.22 4.75 10.25
C PHE A 158 -6.01 5.90 9.27
N VAL A 159 -6.56 5.78 8.05
CA VAL A 159 -6.45 6.82 7.01
C VAL A 159 -7.17 8.10 7.43
N LYS A 160 -8.37 8.00 8.01
CA LYS A 160 -9.12 9.17 8.51
C LYS A 160 -8.37 9.90 9.61
N LEU A 161 -7.84 9.17 10.59
CA LEU A 161 -7.08 9.74 11.70
C LEU A 161 -5.80 10.40 11.21
N LEU A 162 -5.04 9.73 10.33
CA LEU A 162 -3.81 10.31 9.77
C LEU A 162 -4.08 11.61 9.00
N ASN A 163 -5.16 11.63 8.21
CA ASN A 163 -5.58 12.82 7.49
C ASN A 163 -5.99 13.97 8.43
N LYS A 164 -6.51 13.66 9.63
CA LYS A 164 -6.82 14.65 10.66
C LYS A 164 -5.55 15.18 11.34
N CYS A 165 -4.58 14.30 11.64
CA CYS A 165 -3.33 14.66 12.30
C CYS A 165 -2.38 15.46 11.40
N CYS A 166 -2.46 15.31 10.08
CA CYS A 166 -1.53 15.96 9.15
C CYS A 166 -2.21 16.44 7.86
N ASN A 167 -2.29 17.76 7.71
CA ASN A 167 -2.84 18.39 6.50
C ASN A 167 -2.00 18.15 5.23
N LEU A 168 -0.74 17.72 5.36
CA LEU A 168 0.13 17.37 4.22
C LEU A 168 -0.17 15.97 3.67
N PHE A 169 -0.97 15.17 4.38
CA PHE A 169 -1.35 13.84 3.90
C PHE A 169 -2.22 13.93 2.64
N ALA A 170 -3.19 14.84 2.58
CA ALA A 170 -4.06 14.97 1.42
C ALA A 170 -3.29 15.34 0.13
N PRO A 171 -2.43 16.38 0.11
CA PRO A 171 -1.57 16.68 -1.04
C PRO A 171 -0.63 15.52 -1.42
N TYR A 172 -0.12 14.78 -0.43
CA TYR A 172 0.74 13.62 -0.68
C TYR A 172 0.01 12.53 -1.47
N ILE A 173 -1.23 12.20 -1.08
CA ILE A 173 -2.05 11.21 -1.79
C ILE A 173 -2.42 11.72 -3.19
N THR A 174 -2.82 12.99 -3.32
CA THR A 174 -3.13 13.58 -4.64
C THR A 174 -1.91 13.54 -5.58
N SER A 175 -0.71 13.80 -5.09
CA SER A 175 0.52 13.70 -5.88
C SER A 175 0.73 12.28 -6.41
N HIS A 176 0.57 11.27 -5.56
CA HIS A 176 0.67 9.87 -5.99
C HIS A 176 -0.43 9.47 -6.97
N GLN A 177 -1.63 10.07 -6.86
CA GLN A 177 -2.72 9.80 -7.79
C GLN A 177 -2.39 10.30 -9.19
N ILE A 178 -1.78 11.49 -9.27
CA ILE A 178 -1.32 12.08 -10.54
C ILE A 178 -0.20 11.23 -11.13
N GLU A 179 0.82 10.90 -10.34
CA GLU A 179 1.96 10.07 -10.75
C GLU A 179 1.49 8.73 -11.34
N LYS A 180 0.62 8.01 -10.63
CA LYS A 180 0.07 6.73 -11.11
C LYS A 180 -0.69 6.88 -12.42
N LYS A 181 -1.51 7.93 -12.55
CA LYS A 181 -2.26 8.19 -13.77
C LYS A 181 -1.34 8.51 -14.96
N GLU A 182 -0.30 9.30 -14.73
CA GLU A 182 0.70 9.63 -15.75
C GLU A 182 1.48 8.40 -16.21
N GLU A 183 1.88 7.53 -15.28
CA GLU A 183 2.54 6.25 -15.60
C GLU A 183 1.65 5.32 -16.44
N GLU A 184 0.35 5.25 -16.11
CA GLU A 184 -0.64 4.48 -16.87
C GLU A 184 -0.84 5.04 -18.28
N GLU A 185 -0.97 6.37 -18.41
CA GLU A 185 -1.09 7.04 -19.71
C GLU A 185 0.18 6.87 -20.57
N GLU A 186 1.36 6.93 -19.97
CA GLU A 186 2.62 6.73 -20.68
C GLU A 186 2.76 5.28 -21.17
N ARG A 187 2.39 4.30 -20.33
CA ARG A 187 2.34 2.89 -20.73
C ARG A 187 1.40 2.69 -21.92
N GLN A 188 0.20 3.26 -21.85
CA GLN A 188 -0.78 3.16 -22.92
C GLN A 188 -0.26 3.78 -24.23
N ARG A 189 0.37 4.96 -24.17
CA ARG A 189 1.00 5.60 -25.33
C ARG A 189 2.09 4.74 -25.95
N ARG A 190 2.98 4.16 -25.13
CA ARG A 190 4.05 3.27 -25.60
C ARG A 190 3.49 2.04 -26.31
N GLU A 191 2.45 1.43 -25.74
CA GLU A 191 1.77 0.29 -26.37
C GLU A 191 1.07 0.67 -27.68
N ASP A 192 0.43 1.84 -27.75
CA ASP A 192 -0.24 2.33 -28.96
C ASP A 192 0.76 2.66 -30.07
N GLU A 193 1.90 3.28 -29.72
CA GLU A 193 3.01 3.54 -30.64
C GLU A 193 3.63 2.25 -31.16
N GLU A 194 3.81 1.24 -30.30
CA GLU A 194 4.33 -0.07 -30.69
C GLU A 194 3.34 -0.79 -31.63
N ARG A 195 2.05 -0.79 -31.29
CA ARG A 195 0.99 -1.33 -32.16
C ARG A 195 0.94 -0.62 -33.51
N GLU A 196 1.14 0.70 -33.54
CA GLU A 196 1.17 1.45 -34.79
C GLU A 196 2.42 1.13 -35.62
N ARG A 197 3.60 1.01 -34.98
CA ARG A 197 4.83 0.58 -35.66
C ARG A 197 4.66 -0.80 -36.29
N GLN A 198 4.11 -1.76 -35.56
CA GLN A 198 3.84 -3.10 -36.08
C GLN A 198 2.91 -3.05 -37.30
N ARG A 199 1.81 -2.28 -37.24
CA ARG A 199 0.90 -2.10 -38.40
C ARG A 199 1.60 -1.50 -39.61
N ARG A 200 2.42 -0.46 -39.42
CA ARG A 200 3.17 0.19 -40.52
C ARG A 200 4.22 -0.75 -41.12
N GLU A 201 4.89 -1.55 -40.30
CA GLU A 201 5.86 -2.54 -40.77
C GLU A 201 5.19 -3.68 -41.54
N GLU A 202 4.04 -4.17 -41.06
CA GLU A 202 3.24 -5.17 -41.78
C GLU A 202 2.72 -4.63 -43.12
N GLU A 203 2.23 -3.40 -43.15
CA GLU A 203 1.76 -2.76 -44.39
C GLU A 203 2.91 -2.60 -45.40
N ARG A 204 4.09 -2.13 -44.94
CA ARG A 204 5.28 -2.04 -45.78
C ARG A 204 5.68 -3.41 -46.33
N ARG A 205 5.68 -4.45 -45.49
CA ARG A 205 6.01 -5.80 -45.92
C ARG A 205 5.01 -6.35 -46.95
N ARG A 206 3.71 -6.07 -46.78
CA ARG A 206 2.68 -6.45 -47.76
C ARG A 206 2.89 -5.75 -49.10
N LEU A 207 3.21 -4.46 -49.09
CA LEU A 207 3.49 -3.69 -50.31
C LEU A 207 4.75 -4.21 -51.02
N GLU A 208 5.83 -4.51 -50.28
CA GLU A 208 7.05 -5.09 -50.85
C GLU A 208 6.80 -6.50 -51.44
N GLU A 209 5.99 -7.33 -50.77
CA GLU A 209 5.61 -8.65 -51.29
C GLU A 209 4.71 -8.54 -52.53
N GLU A 210 3.76 -7.60 -52.57
CA GLU A 210 2.91 -7.33 -53.73
C GLU A 210 3.71 -6.79 -54.92
N GLU A 211 4.66 -5.88 -54.68
CA GLU A 211 5.54 -5.34 -55.72
C GLU A 211 6.44 -6.44 -56.31
N ARG A 212 6.98 -7.33 -55.47
CA ARG A 212 7.78 -8.47 -55.92
C ARG A 212 6.95 -9.40 -56.82
N LEU A 213 5.72 -9.74 -56.42
CA LEU A 213 4.83 -10.58 -57.21
C LEU A 213 4.47 -9.94 -58.56
N LYS A 214 4.23 -8.61 -58.60
CA LYS A 214 3.96 -7.89 -59.85
C LYS A 214 5.14 -7.94 -60.81
N ARG A 215 6.37 -7.74 -60.32
CA ARG A 215 7.59 -7.85 -61.14
C ARG A 215 7.76 -9.24 -61.72
N GLU A 216 7.58 -10.29 -60.91
CA GLU A 216 7.65 -11.68 -61.37
C GLU A 216 6.57 -12.00 -62.41
N GLU A 217 5.35 -11.45 -62.26
CA GLU A 217 4.28 -11.64 -63.24
C GLU A 217 4.56 -10.90 -64.56
N GLU A 218 5.07 -9.67 -64.51
CA GLU A 218 5.48 -8.92 -65.69
C GLU A 218 6.61 -9.61 -66.46
N GLU A 219 7.64 -10.11 -65.76
CA GLU A 219 8.71 -10.90 -66.38
C GLU A 219 8.16 -12.17 -67.05
N ARG A 220 7.24 -12.89 -66.40
CA ARG A 220 6.61 -14.08 -66.98
C ARG A 220 5.81 -13.75 -68.25
N ARG A 221 5.04 -12.65 -68.25
CA ARG A 221 4.30 -12.20 -69.44
C ARG A 221 5.23 -11.85 -70.59
N GLN A 222 6.34 -11.16 -70.32
CA GLN A 222 7.33 -10.82 -71.35
C GLN A 222 7.97 -12.06 -71.97
N LEU A 223 8.34 -13.05 -71.15
CA LEU A 223 8.89 -14.33 -71.64
C LEU A 223 7.89 -15.10 -72.52
N ASP A 224 6.61 -15.13 -72.12
CA ASP A 224 5.55 -15.77 -72.89
C ASP A 224 5.33 -15.06 -74.24
N GLU A 225 5.32 -13.71 -74.26
CA GLU A 225 5.23 -12.91 -75.48
C GLU A 225 6.42 -13.12 -76.42
N GLU A 226 7.65 -13.16 -75.88
CA GLU A 226 8.86 -13.43 -76.65
C GLU A 226 8.81 -14.82 -77.28
N ARG A 227 8.40 -15.83 -76.51
CA ARG A 227 8.25 -17.21 -77.01
C ARG A 227 7.25 -17.29 -78.16
N LEU A 228 6.09 -16.63 -78.03
CA LEU A 228 5.08 -16.55 -79.09
C LEU A 228 5.61 -15.86 -80.35
N ARG A 229 6.40 -14.79 -80.22
CA ARG A 229 7.02 -14.12 -81.37
C ARG A 229 8.02 -15.01 -82.11
N VAL A 230 8.83 -15.78 -81.39
CA VAL A 230 9.78 -16.72 -81.98
C VAL A 230 9.05 -17.85 -82.72
N GLU A 231 7.94 -18.35 -82.19
CA GLU A 231 7.13 -19.39 -82.84
C GLU A 231 6.45 -18.88 -84.13
N GLN A 232 6.03 -17.61 -84.23
CA GLN A 232 5.44 -17.07 -85.46
C GLN A 232 6.43 -16.79 -86.59
N HIS A 233 7.73 -16.63 -86.28
CA HIS A 233 8.78 -16.33 -87.26
C HIS A 233 9.52 -17.58 -87.77
N LYS A 234 9.05 -18.79 -87.40
CA LYS A 234 9.67 -20.07 -87.74
C LYS A 234 8.74 -20.90 -88.64
#